data_AF-A0A0U3I1Z4-F1
#
_entry.id   AF-A0A0U3I1Z4-F1
#
_cell.length_a   1.000
_cell.length_b   1.000
_cell.length_c   1.000
_cell.angle_alpha   90.00
_cell.angle_beta   90.00
_cell.angle_gamma   90.00
#
_symmetry.space_group_name_H-M   'P 1'
#
loop_
_entity.id
_entity.type
_entity.pdbx_description
1 polymer ?
#
loop_
_entity_poly.entity_id
_entity_poly.type
_entity_poly.pdbx_seq_one_letter_code
_entity_poly.pdbx_strand_id
1 'polypeptide(L)'
;MSKEALTLKEVAHVMAVVLFVSFNSVALAGPKIAVIDTQETGVYIVSVSGSEQSTTSLLARWQNKASALCKGGGYRVEPNGQPVVHDKRCSDAVVSGPDGLRCLEVDASVFGKVVCEQALPSVSR
;
A
#
# COMPACT_ATOMS: atom_id res chain seq x y z
N MET A 1 52.26 4.85 44.82
CA MET A 1 51.19 4.06 45.48
C MET A 1 50.01 5.01 45.62
N SER A 2 48.80 4.79 45.11
CA SER A 2 48.05 3.56 44.88
C SER A 2 47.35 3.60 43.51
N LYS A 3 47.13 2.41 42.96
CA LYS A 3 46.34 2.14 41.76
C LYS A 3 44.87 2.10 42.19
N GLU A 4 43.99 2.87 41.57
CA GLU A 4 42.56 2.57 41.60
C GLU A 4 42.13 2.16 40.20
N ALA A 5 42.19 0.85 39.99
CA ALA A 5 41.59 0.16 38.87
C ALA A 5 40.07 0.23 39.04
N LEU A 6 39.45 1.19 38.38
CA LEU A 6 38.01 1.17 38.15
C LEU A 6 37.71 -0.03 37.24
N THR A 7 37.26 -1.09 37.88
CA THR A 7 36.93 -2.38 37.26
C THR A 7 35.82 -2.21 36.22
N LEU A 8 36.09 -2.70 35.00
CA LEU A 8 35.24 -2.74 33.80
C LEU A 8 33.83 -3.37 34.00
N LYS A 9 33.50 -3.85 35.21
CA LYS A 9 32.28 -4.60 35.54
C LYS A 9 31.08 -3.70 35.88
N GLU A 10 31.32 -2.46 36.33
CA GLU A 10 30.23 -1.52 36.66
C GLU A 10 29.70 -0.74 35.44
N VAL A 11 30.53 -0.49 34.44
CA VAL A 11 30.11 0.24 33.23
C VAL A 11 29.17 -0.60 32.34
N ALA A 12 29.23 -1.94 32.47
CA ALA A 12 28.39 -2.86 31.71
C ALA A 12 26.91 -2.84 32.13
N HIS A 13 26.60 -2.45 33.37
CA HIS A 13 25.22 -2.43 33.88
C HIS A 13 24.47 -1.14 33.51
N VAL A 14 25.17 -0.03 33.31
CA VAL A 14 24.55 1.26 32.93
C VAL A 14 24.29 1.32 31.42
N MET A 15 25.09 0.63 30.61
CA MET A 15 24.92 0.62 29.15
C MET A 15 23.82 -0.32 28.65
N ALA A 16 23.31 -1.22 29.47
CA ALA A 16 22.23 -2.15 29.10
C ALA A 16 20.81 -1.53 29.19
N VAL A 17 20.67 -0.35 29.81
CA VAL A 17 19.35 0.26 30.08
C VAL A 17 18.94 1.33 29.05
N VAL A 18 19.84 1.78 28.17
CA VAL A 18 19.60 2.99 27.35
C VAL A 18 19.12 2.73 25.91
N LEU A 19 18.98 1.48 25.46
CA LEU A 19 18.60 1.20 24.05
C LEU A 19 17.41 0.26 23.87
N PHE A 20 16.46 0.24 24.80
CA PHE A 20 15.08 -0.10 24.45
C PHE A 20 14.39 1.14 23.87
N VAL A 21 14.87 1.60 22.71
CA VAL A 21 14.07 2.45 21.84
C VAL A 21 12.96 1.56 21.32
N SER A 22 11.85 1.54 22.05
CA SER A 22 10.60 1.00 21.55
C SER A 22 10.26 1.80 20.30
N PHE A 23 10.57 1.23 19.14
CA PHE A 23 9.93 1.59 17.90
C PHE A 23 8.44 1.27 18.10
N ASN A 24 7.70 2.21 18.67
CA ASN A 24 6.28 2.31 18.44
C ASN A 24 6.14 2.43 16.93
N SER A 25 5.99 1.27 16.28
CA SER A 25 5.73 1.18 14.87
C SER A 25 4.38 1.84 14.71
N VAL A 26 4.40 3.13 14.38
CA VAL A 26 3.25 3.81 13.82
C VAL A 26 3.04 3.08 12.51
N ALA A 27 2.22 2.02 12.55
CA ALA A 27 1.72 1.39 11.35
C ALA A 27 0.86 2.46 10.68
N LEU A 28 1.50 3.30 9.86
CA LEU A 28 0.82 4.07 8.84
C LEU A 28 -0.01 3.05 8.08
N ALA A 29 -1.33 3.12 8.26
CA ALA A 29 -2.26 2.23 7.59
C ALA A 29 -1.99 2.38 6.09
N GLY A 30 -1.31 1.39 5.52
CA GLY A 30 -0.93 1.41 4.12
C GLY A 30 -2.17 1.39 3.22
N PRO A 31 -2.00 1.69 1.92
CA PRO A 31 -3.10 1.65 0.99
C PRO A 31 -3.80 0.29 1.00
N LYS A 32 -5.12 0.33 1.01
CA LYS A 32 -6.01 -0.83 1.02
C LYS A 32 -6.09 -1.37 -0.40
N ILE A 33 -5.94 -2.68 -0.54
CA ILE A 33 -6.07 -3.38 -1.82
C ILE A 33 -7.20 -4.38 -1.69
N ALA A 34 -8.21 -4.28 -2.56
CA ALA A 34 -9.28 -5.26 -2.66
C ALA A 34 -9.30 -5.90 -4.06
N VAL A 35 -9.62 -7.19 -4.09
CA VAL A 35 -9.76 -7.98 -5.31
C VAL A 35 -11.07 -8.76 -5.22
N ILE A 36 -11.89 -8.64 -6.26
CA ILE A 36 -13.13 -9.39 -6.42
C ILE A 36 -12.96 -10.31 -7.62
N ASP A 37 -13.15 -11.61 -7.41
CA ASP A 37 -13.27 -12.60 -8.48
C ASP A 37 -14.68 -12.54 -9.06
N THR A 38 -14.78 -12.38 -10.38
CA THR A 38 -16.07 -12.16 -11.06
C THR A 38 -16.82 -13.44 -11.42
N GLN A 39 -16.34 -14.61 -10.98
CA GLN A 39 -16.80 -15.95 -11.39
C GLN A 39 -16.44 -16.33 -12.83
N GLU A 40 -16.04 -15.37 -13.67
CA GLU A 40 -15.42 -15.63 -14.97
C GLU A 40 -13.92 -15.95 -14.79
N THR A 41 -13.49 -17.07 -15.38
CA THR A 41 -12.10 -17.52 -15.23
C THR A 41 -11.13 -16.48 -15.78
N GLY A 42 -10.21 -16.02 -14.92
CA GLY A 42 -9.18 -15.04 -15.29
C GLY A 42 -9.68 -13.60 -15.33
N VAL A 43 -10.84 -13.29 -14.74
CA VAL A 43 -11.41 -11.95 -14.70
C VAL A 43 -11.58 -11.47 -13.26
N TYR A 44 -10.92 -10.35 -12.94
CA TYR A 44 -10.87 -9.77 -11.61
C TYR A 44 -11.23 -8.29 -11.62
N ILE A 45 -11.89 -7.81 -10.57
CA ILE A 45 -12.01 -6.39 -10.28
C ILE A 45 -11.00 -6.05 -9.19
N VAL A 46 -10.10 -5.12 -9.49
CA VAL A 46 -9.03 -4.71 -8.57
C VAL A 46 -9.23 -3.25 -8.20
N SER A 47 -9.24 -2.96 -6.91
CA SER A 47 -9.28 -1.58 -6.38
C SER A 47 -8.18 -1.36 -5.36
N VAL A 48 -7.48 -0.24 -5.47
CA VAL A 48 -6.48 0.22 -4.52
C VAL A 48 -6.89 1.61 -4.04
N SER A 49 -6.94 1.85 -2.74
CA SER A 49 -7.28 3.15 -2.17
C SER A 49 -6.38 3.52 -1.00
N GLY A 50 -6.07 4.79 -0.84
CA GLY A 50 -5.31 5.25 0.32
C GLY A 50 -5.28 6.76 0.47
N SER A 51 -4.76 7.20 1.61
CA SER A 51 -4.72 8.60 2.02
C SER A 51 -3.55 9.38 1.37
N GLU A 52 -2.79 8.76 0.46
CA GLU A 52 -1.71 9.40 -0.27
C GLU A 52 -2.21 10.59 -1.10
N GLN A 53 -1.37 11.63 -1.22
CA GLN A 53 -1.70 12.80 -2.02
C GLN A 53 -1.61 12.57 -3.54
N SER A 54 -0.85 11.55 -3.98
CA SER A 54 -0.65 11.23 -5.39
C SER A 54 -1.08 9.79 -5.68
N THR A 55 -1.78 9.63 -6.79
CA THR A 55 -2.25 8.34 -7.30
C THR A 55 -1.16 7.49 -7.95
N THR A 56 0.04 8.03 -8.21
CA THR A 56 1.14 7.30 -8.86
C THR A 56 1.54 6.03 -8.10
N SER A 57 1.68 6.12 -6.76
CA SER A 57 2.02 4.97 -5.92
C SER A 57 0.88 3.93 -5.90
N LEU A 58 -0.37 4.39 -5.90
CA LEU A 58 -1.56 3.53 -5.96
C LEU A 58 -1.66 2.81 -7.30
N LEU A 59 -1.36 3.50 -8.40
CA LEU A 59 -1.36 2.94 -9.75
C LEU A 59 -0.29 1.85 -9.89
N ALA A 60 0.92 2.09 -9.39
CA ALA A 60 1.98 1.08 -9.39
C ALA A 60 1.58 -0.17 -8.58
N ARG A 61 0.96 0.03 -7.41
CA ARG A 61 0.43 -1.09 -6.59
C ARG A 61 -0.67 -1.85 -7.32
N TRP A 62 -1.57 -1.14 -7.98
CA TRP A 62 -2.64 -1.73 -8.78
C TRP A 62 -2.06 -2.57 -9.93
N GLN A 63 -1.10 -2.04 -10.70
CA GLN A 63 -0.43 -2.73 -11.80
C GLN A 63 0.31 -3.99 -11.33
N ASN A 64 1.02 -3.89 -10.21
CA ASN A 64 1.70 -5.03 -9.58
C ASN A 64 0.69 -6.12 -9.20
N LYS A 65 -0.47 -5.73 -8.66
CA LYS A 65 -1.51 -6.69 -8.29
C LYS A 65 -2.16 -7.33 -9.51
N ALA A 66 -2.43 -6.57 -10.56
CA ALA A 66 -2.98 -7.07 -11.82
C ALA A 66 -2.04 -8.10 -12.47
N SER A 67 -0.74 -7.78 -12.57
CA SER A 67 0.28 -8.70 -13.09
C SER A 67 0.39 -9.99 -12.26
N ALA A 68 0.37 -9.87 -10.92
CA ALA A 68 0.42 -11.02 -10.03
C ALA A 68 -0.79 -11.95 -10.18
N LEU A 69 -2.00 -11.41 -10.39
CA LEU A 69 -3.22 -12.20 -10.62
C LEU A 69 -3.13 -13.03 -11.90
N CYS A 70 -2.50 -12.49 -12.94
CA CYS A 70 -2.30 -13.17 -14.21
C CYS A 70 -0.99 -13.99 -14.25
N LYS A 71 -0.42 -14.32 -13.08
CA LYS A 71 0.79 -15.14 -12.93
C LYS A 71 1.99 -14.62 -13.76
N GLY A 72 2.09 -13.31 -13.93
CA GLY A 72 3.13 -12.67 -14.74
C GLY A 72 2.92 -12.76 -16.26
N GLY A 73 1.80 -13.33 -16.71
CA GLY A 73 1.35 -13.28 -18.10
C GLY A 73 0.76 -11.92 -18.47
N GLY A 74 0.36 -11.78 -19.73
CA GLY A 74 -0.34 -10.60 -20.23
C GLY A 74 -1.71 -10.42 -19.57
N TYR A 75 -2.14 -9.18 -19.45
CA TYR A 75 -3.50 -8.83 -19.07
C TYR A 75 -3.94 -7.59 -19.82
N ARG A 76 -5.24 -7.49 -20.07
CA ARG A 76 -5.87 -6.27 -20.57
C ARG A 76 -6.76 -5.68 -19.49
N VAL A 77 -6.94 -4.37 -19.55
CA VAL A 77 -7.86 -3.66 -18.67
C VAL A 77 -9.10 -3.29 -19.46
N GLU A 78 -10.27 -3.66 -18.95
CA GLU A 78 -11.54 -3.35 -19.61
C GLU A 78 -12.30 -2.23 -18.88
N PRO A 79 -13.10 -1.44 -19.60
CA PRO A 79 -13.32 -1.47 -21.05
C PRO A 79 -12.29 -0.68 -21.88
N ASN A 80 -11.59 0.28 -21.27
CA ASN A 80 -10.84 1.32 -22.01
C ASN A 80 -9.31 1.11 -22.04
N GLY A 81 -8.81 -0.07 -21.70
CA GLY A 81 -7.37 -0.36 -21.70
C GLY A 81 -6.60 0.23 -20.50
N GLN A 82 -7.23 1.04 -19.65
CA GLN A 82 -6.62 1.68 -18.50
C GLN A 82 -7.53 1.60 -17.26
N PRO A 83 -6.95 1.52 -16.04
CA PRO A 83 -7.73 1.65 -14.83
C PRO A 83 -8.24 3.08 -14.67
N VAL A 84 -9.38 3.22 -13.99
CA VAL A 84 -9.91 4.49 -13.55
C VAL A 84 -9.08 4.98 -12.37
N VAL A 85 -8.62 6.22 -12.44
CA VAL A 85 -7.79 6.86 -11.40
C VAL A 85 -8.54 8.07 -10.85
N HIS A 86 -8.64 8.15 -9.53
CA HIS A 86 -9.23 9.27 -8.82
C HIS A 86 -8.25 9.80 -7.78
N ASP A 87 -7.86 11.07 -7.94
CA ASP A 87 -7.09 11.76 -6.92
C ASP A 87 -7.94 12.02 -5.68
N LYS A 88 -7.26 12.27 -4.55
CA LYS A 88 -7.89 12.65 -3.30
C LYS A 88 -8.71 13.92 -3.50
N ARG A 89 -9.94 13.93 -2.99
CA ARG A 89 -10.87 15.07 -3.20
C ARG A 89 -11.81 15.27 -2.01
N CYS A 90 -12.42 16.44 -1.94
CA CYS A 90 -13.55 16.68 -1.06
C CYS A 90 -14.79 15.91 -1.55
N SER A 91 -15.47 15.25 -0.61
CA SER A 91 -16.87 14.83 -0.77
C SER A 91 -17.79 16.05 -0.74
N ASP A 92 -19.01 15.84 -1.22
CA ASP A 92 -20.18 16.69 -1.04
C ASP A 92 -20.63 16.85 0.42
N ALA A 93 -20.21 15.93 1.31
CA ALA A 93 -20.49 16.02 2.74
C ALA A 93 -19.52 16.99 3.45
N VAL A 94 -20.07 17.83 4.33
CA VAL A 94 -19.32 18.76 5.18
C VAL A 94 -19.60 18.47 6.66
N VAL A 95 -18.57 18.68 7.48
CA VAL A 95 -18.63 18.55 8.93
C VAL A 95 -18.21 19.87 9.59
N SER A 96 -18.87 20.22 10.69
CA SER A 96 -18.50 21.38 11.50
C SER A 96 -17.40 21.01 12.51
N GLY A 97 -16.32 21.78 12.55
CA GLY A 97 -15.24 21.64 13.52
C GLY A 97 -14.84 22.97 14.15
N PRO A 98 -13.86 22.97 15.07
CA PRO A 98 -13.38 24.18 15.75
C PRO A 98 -12.87 25.26 14.80
N ASP A 99 -12.30 24.84 13.67
CA ASP A 99 -11.71 25.72 12.64
C ASP A 99 -12.72 26.10 11.54
N GLY A 100 -14.01 25.78 11.71
CA GLY A 100 -15.07 26.03 10.73
C GLY A 100 -15.59 24.78 10.01
N LEU A 101 -16.18 24.98 8.83
CA LEU A 101 -16.69 23.88 8.00
C LEU A 101 -15.54 23.22 7.23
N ARG A 102 -15.47 21.89 7.29
CA ARG A 102 -14.49 21.09 6.54
C ARG A 102 -15.23 20.02 5.74
N CYS A 103 -14.79 19.77 4.52
CA CYS A 103 -15.33 18.65 3.74
C CYS A 103 -14.84 17.32 4.33
N LEU A 104 -15.63 16.26 4.17
CA LEU A 104 -15.12 14.91 4.34
C LEU A 104 -14.19 14.58 3.17
N GLU A 105 -12.99 14.11 3.46
CA GLU A 105 -12.05 13.72 2.41
C GLU A 105 -12.39 12.33 1.88
N VAL A 106 -12.38 12.19 0.56
CA VAL A 106 -12.42 10.90 -0.13
C VAL A 106 -10.99 10.54 -0.52
N ASP A 107 -10.56 9.34 -0.11
CA ASP A 107 -9.25 8.79 -0.41
C ASP A 107 -8.99 8.74 -1.93
N ALA A 108 -7.72 8.88 -2.30
CA ALA A 108 -7.29 8.60 -3.66
C ALA A 108 -7.51 7.11 -3.97
N SER A 109 -7.83 6.79 -5.21
CA SER A 109 -8.11 5.41 -5.61
C SER A 109 -7.76 5.10 -7.06
N VAL A 110 -7.47 3.82 -7.31
CA VAL A 110 -7.27 3.23 -8.64
C VAL A 110 -8.12 1.98 -8.73
N PHE A 111 -8.95 1.90 -9.77
CA PHE A 111 -9.94 0.84 -9.95
C PHE A 111 -9.90 0.31 -11.39
N GLY A 112 -10.01 -0.99 -11.59
CA GLY A 112 -10.15 -1.53 -12.94
C GLY A 112 -10.51 -3.01 -13.00
N LYS A 113 -11.12 -3.41 -14.12
CA LYS A 113 -11.37 -4.82 -14.47
C LYS A 113 -10.15 -5.37 -15.20
N VAL A 114 -9.52 -6.37 -14.62
CA VAL A 114 -8.37 -7.10 -15.18
C VAL A 114 -8.87 -8.37 -15.85
N VAL A 115 -8.53 -8.56 -17.12
CA VAL A 115 -8.78 -9.81 -17.84
C VAL A 115 -7.42 -10.40 -18.21
N CYS A 116 -7.09 -11.54 -17.62
CA CYS A 116 -5.87 -12.26 -17.91
C CYS A 116 -5.92 -12.84 -19.33
N GLU A 117 -4.84 -12.65 -20.08
CA GLU A 117 -4.66 -13.33 -21.35
C GLU A 117 -4.28 -14.78 -21.05
N GLN A 118 -4.90 -15.74 -21.73
CA GLN A 118 -4.45 -17.12 -21.65
C GLN A 118 -3.01 -17.17 -22.16
N ALA A 119 -2.10 -17.76 -21.39
CA ALA A 119 -0.74 -17.99 -21.85
C ALA A 119 -0.81 -18.73 -23.19
N LEU A 120 -0.27 -18.11 -24.26
CA LEU A 120 -0.11 -18.79 -25.54
C LEU A 120 0.58 -20.13 -25.27
N PRO A 121 0.07 -21.26 -25.81
CA PRO A 121 0.77 -22.52 -25.67
C PRO A 121 2.20 -22.31 -26.18
N SER A 122 3.18 -22.59 -25.31
CA SER A 122 4.59 -22.49 -25.68
C SER A 122 4.82 -23.42 -26.86
N VAL A 123 4.98 -22.85 -28.06
CA VAL A 123 5.37 -23.61 -29.24
C VAL A 123 6.82 -24.04 -29.02
N SER A 124 6.99 -25.26 -28.49
CA SER A 124 8.29 -25.93 -28.49
C SER A 124 8.56 -26.34 -29.93
N ARG A 125 9.61 -25.77 -30.52
CA ARG A 125 10.12 -26.15 -31.85
C ARG A 125 11.27 -27.14 -31.69
#